data_AF-A0A941EQ72-F1
#
_entry.id   AF-A0A941EQ72-F1
#
_cell.length_a   1.000
_cell.length_b   1.000
_cell.length_c   1.000
_cell.angle_alpha   90.00
_cell.angle_beta   90.00
_cell.angle_gamma   90.00
#
_symmetry.space_group_name_H-M   'P 1'
#
loop_
_entity.id
_entity.type
_entity.pdbx_description
1 polymer ?
#
loop_
_entity_poly.entity_id
_entity_poly.type
_entity_poly.pdbx_seq_one_letter_code
_entity_poly.pdbx_strand_id
1 'polypeptide(L)'
;MAGGTALLGIVVAPSTAWEILKQAGIDPAPRRQSTTWARFLHSQAEVIVACGFFETVTLAEQKISGPSLIEHATRRIRILGSTAHPTAAWMAQSAKSLILDLEDVEAAVR
;
A
#
# COMPACT_ATOMS: atom_id res chain seq x y z
N MET A 1 -10.45 -8.70 -13.72
CA MET A 1 -9.55 -7.97 -12.80
C MET A 1 -8.54 -7.22 -13.64
N ALA A 2 -8.75 -5.91 -13.84
CA ALA A 2 -7.80 -5.08 -14.56
C ALA A 2 -6.60 -4.78 -13.64
N GLY A 3 -5.40 -5.14 -14.10
CA GLY A 3 -4.14 -4.89 -13.39
C GLY A 3 -3.75 -3.41 -13.39
N GLY A 4 -2.74 -3.08 -12.59
CA GLY A 4 -2.36 -1.73 -12.15
C GLY A 4 -2.00 -0.67 -13.20
N THR A 5 -2.18 -0.91 -14.50
CA THR A 5 -2.01 0.12 -15.55
C THR A 5 -3.27 0.95 -15.78
N ALA A 6 -4.44 0.44 -15.37
CA ALA A 6 -5.70 1.19 -15.44
C ALA A 6 -5.69 2.46 -14.57
N LEU A 7 -4.89 2.46 -13.49
CA LEU A 7 -4.75 3.60 -12.59
C LEU A 7 -4.07 4.81 -13.25
N LEU A 8 -3.27 4.59 -14.30
CA LEU A 8 -2.59 5.62 -15.09
C LEU A 8 -3.30 5.94 -16.41
N GLY A 9 -4.47 5.35 -16.66
CA GLY A 9 -5.20 5.47 -17.93
C GLY A 9 -4.54 4.70 -19.09
N ILE A 10 -3.54 3.86 -18.82
CA ILE A 10 -2.82 3.11 -19.85
C ILE A 10 -3.44 1.73 -19.96
N VAL A 11 -4.20 1.52 -21.03
CA VAL A 11 -4.73 0.19 -21.38
C VAL A 11 -3.65 -0.55 -22.17
N VAL A 12 -3.00 -1.50 -21.51
CA VAL A 12 -1.99 -2.36 -22.14
C VAL A 12 -2.62 -3.72 -22.43
N ALA A 13 -2.49 -4.19 -23.67
CA ALA A 13 -2.89 -5.55 -24.00
C ALA A 13 -2.01 -6.56 -23.23
N PRO A 14 -2.54 -7.70 -22.77
CA PRO A 14 -1.76 -8.71 -22.06
C PRO A 14 -0.50 -9.17 -22.82
N SER A 15 -0.55 -9.19 -24.16
CA SER A 15 0.59 -9.49 -25.02
C SER A 15 1.70 -8.44 -24.94
N THR A 16 1.34 -7.15 -24.89
CA THR A 16 2.32 -6.07 -24.73
C THR A 16 2.99 -6.12 -23.36
N ALA A 17 2.24 -6.41 -22.29
CA ALA A 17 2.82 -6.61 -20.97
C ALA A 17 3.79 -7.80 -20.94
N TRP A 18 3.46 -8.89 -21.65
CA TRP A 18 4.33 -10.06 -21.78
C TRP A 18 5.64 -9.74 -22.51
N GLU A 19 5.58 -9.02 -23.63
CA GLU A 19 6.78 -8.63 -24.37
C GLU A 19 7.70 -7.71 -23.57
N ILE A 20 7.15 -6.77 -22.79
CA ILE A 20 7.93 -5.90 -21.89
C ILE A 20 8.66 -6.74 -20.83
N LEU A 21 7.96 -7.69 -20.19
CA LEU A 21 8.57 -8.55 -19.17
C LEU A 21 9.67 -9.43 -19.77
N LYS A 22 9.45 -9.96 -20.97
CA LYS A 22 10.43 -10.78 -21.69
C LYS A 22 11.66 -9.96 -22.10
N GLN A 23 11.49 -8.74 -22.60
CA GLN A 23 12.59 -7.82 -22.91
C GLN A 23 13.40 -7.44 -21.66
N ALA A 24 12.73 -7.35 -20.50
CA ALA A 24 13.37 -7.12 -19.21
C ALA A 24 14.02 -8.38 -18.60
N GLY A 25 13.93 -9.54 -19.26
CA GLY A 25 14.47 -10.81 -18.76
C GLY A 25 13.72 -11.36 -17.52
N ILE A 26 12.47 -10.95 -17.31
CA ILE A 26 11.66 -11.37 -16.17
C ILE A 26 10.83 -12.60 -16.58
N ASP A 27 11.24 -13.77 -16.08
CA ASP A 27 10.52 -15.02 -16.32
C ASP A 27 9.18 -15.08 -15.56
N PRO A 28 8.18 -15.79 -16.12
CA PRO A 28 6.92 -16.03 -15.43
C PRO A 28 7.17 -16.84 -14.15
N ALA A 29 6.40 -16.55 -13.09
CA ALA A 29 6.53 -17.22 -11.81
C ALA A 29 6.50 -18.77 -11.97
N PRO A 30 7.52 -19.51 -11.50
CA PRO A 30 7.74 -20.94 -11.79
C PRO A 30 6.60 -21.88 -11.35
N ARG A 31 5.77 -21.42 -10.41
CA ARG A 31 4.63 -22.14 -9.87
C ARG A 31 3.46 -21.18 -9.69
N ARG A 32 2.50 -21.21 -10.61
CA ARG A 32 1.13 -20.74 -10.33
C ARG A 32 0.43 -21.75 -9.41
N GLN A 33 0.89 -21.88 -8.17
CA GLN A 33 0.04 -22.52 -7.16
C GLN A 33 -1.17 -21.60 -6.99
N SER A 34 -2.36 -22.12 -7.26
CA SER A 34 -3.62 -21.36 -7.27
C SER A 34 -4.10 -21.04 -5.85
N THR A 35 -3.29 -20.33 -5.09
CA THR A 35 -3.83 -19.59 -3.95
C THR A 35 -4.60 -18.42 -4.53
N THR A 36 -5.92 -18.42 -4.38
CA THR A 36 -6.70 -17.24 -4.75
C THR A 36 -6.19 -16.06 -3.92
N TRP A 37 -6.18 -14.87 -4.51
CA TRP A 37 -5.76 -13.66 -3.80
C TRP A 37 -6.50 -13.47 -2.47
N ALA A 38 -7.80 -13.80 -2.46
CA ALA A 38 -8.61 -13.82 -1.24
C ALA A 38 -8.07 -14.80 -0.18
N ARG A 39 -7.67 -16.02 -0.57
CA ARG A 39 -7.12 -17.01 0.37
C ARG A 39 -5.78 -16.56 0.94
N PHE A 40 -4.92 -15.95 0.11
CA PHE A 40 -3.66 -15.37 0.56
C PHE A 40 -3.91 -14.25 1.59
N LEU A 41 -4.72 -13.25 1.23
CA LEU A 41 -5.04 -12.13 2.10
C LEU A 41 -5.69 -12.58 3.40
N HIS A 42 -6.59 -13.56 3.37
CA HIS A 42 -7.20 -14.13 4.57
C HIS A 42 -6.16 -14.82 5.46
N SER A 43 -5.26 -15.62 4.88
CA SER A 43 -4.23 -16.35 5.64
C SER A 43 -3.16 -15.46 6.28
N GLN A 44 -3.07 -14.20 5.86
CA GLN A 44 -2.08 -13.23 6.32
C GLN A 44 -2.74 -11.97 6.90
N ALA A 45 -4.06 -12.00 7.13
CA ALA A 45 -4.82 -10.81 7.49
C ALA A 45 -4.33 -10.15 8.79
N GLU A 46 -3.80 -10.94 9.73
CA GLU A 46 -3.28 -10.46 11.02
C GLU A 46 -1.91 -9.80 10.91
N VAL A 47 -1.16 -10.06 9.83
CA VAL A 47 0.22 -9.56 9.66
C VAL A 47 0.40 -8.61 8.48
N ILE A 48 -0.60 -8.50 7.60
CA ILE A 48 -0.59 -7.58 6.47
C ILE A 48 -1.36 -6.30 6.81
N VAL A 49 -0.72 -5.18 6.52
CA VAL A 49 -1.34 -3.85 6.48
C VAL A 49 -1.38 -3.35 5.04
N ALA A 50 -2.46 -2.66 4.68
CA ALA A 50 -2.52 -1.88 3.45
C ALA A 50 -2.07 -0.45 3.75
N CYS A 51 -1.10 0.06 2.99
CA CYS A 51 -0.66 1.45 3.06
C CYS A 51 -1.34 2.25 1.95
N GLY A 52 -1.80 3.46 2.27
CA GLY A 52 -2.44 4.35 1.30
C GLY A 52 -2.36 5.81 1.73
N PHE A 53 -3.15 6.63 1.05
CA PHE A 53 -3.30 8.05 1.34
C PHE A 53 -4.78 8.38 1.50
N PHE A 54 -5.06 9.39 2.31
CA PHE A 54 -6.38 10.02 2.37
C PHE A 54 -6.26 11.48 2.01
N GLU A 55 -7.39 12.05 1.61
CA GLU A 55 -7.56 13.48 1.42
C GLU A 55 -8.92 13.87 1.98
N THR A 56 -8.97 14.97 2.73
CA THR A 56 -10.21 15.48 3.31
C THR A 56 -10.18 17.00 3.37
N VAL A 57 -11.34 17.60 3.56
CA VAL A 57 -11.50 19.03 3.81
C VAL A 57 -11.87 19.20 5.28
N THR A 58 -11.21 20.13 5.95
CA THR A 58 -11.51 20.49 7.35
C THR A 58 -12.71 21.43 7.43
N LEU A 59 -13.23 21.67 8.63
CA LEU A 59 -14.30 22.67 8.85
C LEU A 59 -13.86 24.10 8.49
N ALA A 60 -12.54 24.36 8.50
CA ALA A 60 -11.95 25.62 8.05
C ALA A 60 -11.69 25.64 6.53
N GLU A 61 -12.32 24.74 5.77
CA GLU A 61 -12.20 24.61 4.32
C GLU A 61 -10.78 24.32 3.80
N GLN A 62 -9.86 23.93 4.70
CA GLN A 62 -8.51 23.54 4.30
C GLN A 62 -8.48 22.08 3.85
N LYS A 63 -7.94 21.85 2.66
CA LYS A 63 -7.61 20.51 2.16
C LYS A 63 -6.40 19.99 2.92
N ILE A 64 -6.51 18.81 3.52
CA ILE A 64 -5.41 18.11 4.16
C ILE A 64 -5.32 16.70 3.61
N SER A 65 -4.08 16.20 3.51
CA SER A 65 -3.79 14.84 3.08
C SER A 65 -2.73 14.23 3.99
N GLY A 66 -2.68 12.90 4.03
CA GLY A 66 -1.66 12.18 4.77
C GLY A 66 -1.64 10.68 4.50
N PRO A 67 -0.59 9.99 4.97
CA PRO A 67 -0.48 8.55 4.87
C PRO A 67 -1.41 7.88 5.88
N SER A 68 -2.07 6.82 5.42
CA SER A 68 -2.93 5.95 6.23
C SER A 68 -2.49 4.50 6.10
N LEU A 69 -2.69 3.76 7.19
CA LEU A 69 -2.56 2.32 7.24
C LEU A 69 -3.92 1.72 7.54
N ILE A 70 -4.21 0.57 6.94
CA ILE A 70 -5.40 -0.21 7.23
C ILE A 70 -4.95 -1.63 7.59
N GLU A 71 -5.15 -2.00 8.85
CA GLU A 71 -4.97 -3.38 9.30
C GLU A 71 -5.97 -4.29 8.57
N HIS A 72 -5.49 -5.33 7.90
CA HIS A 72 -6.36 -6.13 7.04
C HIS A 72 -7.38 -6.96 7.85
N ALA A 73 -6.98 -7.53 8.99
CA ALA A 73 -7.86 -8.32 9.86
C ALA A 73 -8.96 -7.50 10.54
N THR A 74 -8.59 -6.35 11.12
CA THR A 74 -9.50 -5.56 11.97
C THR A 74 -10.20 -4.43 11.21
N ARG A 75 -9.73 -4.12 10.00
CA ARG A 75 -10.11 -2.92 9.23
C ARG A 75 -9.86 -1.60 9.99
N ARG A 76 -9.03 -1.62 11.04
CA ARG A 76 -8.67 -0.39 11.76
C ARG A 76 -7.77 0.47 10.88
N ILE A 77 -8.11 1.75 10.84
CA ILE A 77 -7.35 2.76 10.11
C ILE A 77 -6.47 3.51 11.10
N ARG A 78 -5.17 3.61 10.81
CA ARG A 78 -4.21 4.44 11.55
C ARG A 78 -3.71 5.55 10.64
N ILE A 79 -3.88 6.78 11.10
CA ILE A 79 -3.40 7.98 10.40
C ILE A 79 -2.01 8.31 10.94
N LEU A 80 -1.02 8.40 10.05
CA LEU A 80 0.38 8.62 10.42
C LEU A 80 0.76 10.11 10.46
N GLY A 81 -0.24 10.99 10.27
CA GLY A 81 -0.10 12.44 10.21
C GLY A 81 -0.95 13.03 9.10
N SER A 82 -1.17 14.33 9.14
CA SER A 82 -1.86 15.08 8.10
C SER A 82 -1.18 16.43 7.88
N THR A 83 -1.24 16.93 6.65
CA THR A 83 -0.70 18.24 6.28
C THR A 83 -1.46 18.79 5.06
N ALA A 84 -1.53 20.12 4.95
CA ALA A 84 -2.02 20.78 3.74
C ALA A 84 -1.02 20.70 2.58
N HIS A 85 0.26 20.46 2.88
CA HIS A 85 1.34 20.48 1.90
C HIS A 85 2.21 19.23 2.04
N PRO A 86 1.76 18.07 1.53
CA PRO A 86 2.53 16.84 1.61
C PRO A 86 3.79 16.95 0.74
N THR A 87 4.96 16.78 1.37
CA THR A 87 6.25 16.69 0.67
C THR A 87 6.81 15.28 0.78
N ALA A 88 7.66 14.88 -0.16
CA ALA A 88 8.31 13.56 -0.12
C ALA A 88 9.12 13.36 1.18
N ALA A 89 9.83 14.40 1.64
CA ALA A 89 10.60 14.36 2.88
C ALA A 89 9.70 14.14 4.10
N TRP A 90 8.56 14.84 4.17
CA TRP A 90 7.58 14.65 5.23
C TRP A 90 6.99 13.23 5.20
N MET A 91 6.63 12.71 4.02
CA MET A 91 6.12 11.34 3.89
C MET A 91 7.13 10.29 4.34
N ALA A 92 8.40 10.44 3.96
CA ALA A 92 9.48 9.55 4.38
C ALA A 92 9.65 9.58 5.91
N GLN A 93 9.56 10.77 6.52
CA GLN A 93 9.62 10.91 7.96
C GLN A 93 8.42 10.25 8.68
N SER A 94 7.21 10.41 8.15
CA SER A 94 6.02 9.75 8.70
C SER A 94 6.14 8.22 8.65
N ALA A 95 6.64 7.67 7.53
CA ALA A 95 6.91 6.24 7.40
C ALA A 95 8.00 5.75 8.36
N LYS A 96 9.07 6.53 8.56
CA LYS A 96 10.12 6.20 9.53
C LYS A 96 9.59 6.19 10.96
N SER A 97 8.78 7.18 11.32
CA SER A 97 8.22 7.30 12.68
C SER A 97 7.31 6.11 13.00
N LEU A 98 6.52 5.64 12.02
CA LEU A 98 5.74 4.40 12.14
C LEU A 98 6.61 3.18 12.51
N ILE A 99 7.73 2.99 11.83
CA ILE A 99 8.59 1.81 12.04
C ILE A 99 9.14 1.83 13.48
N LEU A 100 9.61 3.00 13.93
CA LEU A 100 10.08 3.18 15.30
C LEU A 100 8.97 2.90 16.33
N ASP A 101 7.75 3.42 16.11
CA ASP A 101 6.62 3.14 17.01
C ASP A 101 6.31 1.64 17.11
N LEU A 102 6.44 0.90 15.99
CA LEU A 102 6.19 -0.54 15.96
C LEU A 102 7.27 -1.33 16.70
N GLU A 103 8.54 -0.92 16.56
CA GLU A 103 9.67 -1.51 17.30
C GLU A 103 9.51 -1.31 18.81
N ASP A 104 9.08 -0.12 19.24
CA ASP A 104 8.81 0.17 20.65
C ASP A 104 7.66 -0.67 21.22
N VAL A 105 6.58 -0.87 20.44
CA VAL A 105 5.46 -1.75 20.84
C VAL A 105 5.91 -3.21 20.92
N GLU A 106 6.70 -3.70 19.97
CA GLU A 106 7.24 -5.06 20.03
C GLU A 106 8.17 -5.25 21.24
N ALA A 107 9.00 -4.26 21.55
CA ALA A 107 9.87 -4.27 22.72
C ALA A 107 9.07 -4.25 24.04
N ALA A 108 7.93 -3.58 24.10
CA ALA A 108 7.08 -3.51 25.30
C ALA A 108 6.22 -4.76 25.55
N VAL A 109 6.02 -5.60 24.52
CA VAL A 109 5.26 -6.86 24.60
C VAL A 109 6.14 -8.06 24.96
N ARG A 110 7.48 -7.90 24.92
CA ARG A 110 8.48 -8.88 25.38
C ARG A 110 8.79 -8.72 26.87
#